data_AF-A0A2N1NZN7-F1
#
_entry.id   AF-A0A2N1NZN7-F1
#
_cell.length_a   1.000
_cell.length_b   1.000
_cell.length_c   1.000
_cell.angle_alpha   90.00
_cell.angle_beta   90.00
_cell.angle_gamma   90.00
#
_symmetry.space_group_name_H-M   'P 1'
#
loop_
_entity.id
_entity.type
_entity.pdbx_description
1 polymer ?
#
loop_
_entity_poly.entity_id
_entity_poly.type
_entity_poly.pdbx_seq_one_letter_code
_entity_poly.pdbx_strand_id
1 'polypeptide(L)'
;MDTSNEINLLTNALFKTLTAPEGKIVEFPELENTYVQNNDSTLNIQSEQTPLVINIFDFDGTLFSSPEPNSAIWEGRLVGLLKNENIIFKGWYQDRRSLSFGPQEMQNGLENRWNNKLVNIVKRSMRNENTLTVLLTGRNYDEFHELITNMVERKGMRFDVMGFKPTNNIIDWQKYYKTNIIGKIGRDMYEELIMNQTITGTQKLKTKEFKMNFIKDLISHHPPPISINIWEDRPNHFKAFETYLEKLKSIGKIKEGTVYKVFLPRIYLEPFREYEIVMEMIKDHNYRSTQIHLGKIGIVRKIQYAGIFFDQQVIDKLKRIYPPPNVNGEWVFDGPYVLIKKNVSNEWLKSHCEGRGAIVTMKITGFGIYQNRIYCLRVSEYENSLEKTPIGMRCGKLFSDCPEPFINFAHVKGTEGFHNTERINFDWIKYDKQIVVQGIIAAKYILGLE
;
A
#
# COMPACT_ATOMS: atom_id res chain seq x y z
N MET A 1 -1.73 -31.66 -12.04
CA MET A 1 -2.60 -30.81 -11.19
C MET A 1 -3.44 -29.99 -12.14
N ASP A 2 -4.75 -30.02 -11.94
CA ASP A 2 -5.77 -29.66 -12.93
C ASP A 2 -5.92 -28.13 -13.05
N THR A 3 -5.32 -27.56 -14.09
CA THR A 3 -5.32 -26.12 -14.42
C THR A 3 -6.72 -25.52 -14.58
N SER A 4 -7.75 -26.34 -14.79
CA SER A 4 -9.15 -25.87 -14.90
C SER A 4 -9.73 -25.41 -13.55
N ASN A 5 -9.28 -26.01 -12.43
CA ASN A 5 -9.73 -25.61 -11.10
C ASN A 5 -9.08 -24.30 -10.63
N GLU A 6 -7.81 -24.08 -10.96
CA GLU A 6 -7.08 -22.85 -10.63
C GLU A 6 -7.61 -21.62 -11.37
N ILE A 7 -7.95 -21.77 -12.66
CA ILE A 7 -8.59 -20.70 -13.45
C ILE A 7 -9.97 -20.38 -12.87
N ASN A 8 -10.80 -21.38 -12.55
CA ASN A 8 -12.09 -21.16 -11.87
C ASN A 8 -11.94 -20.59 -10.45
N LEU A 9 -10.79 -20.83 -9.80
CA LEU A 9 -10.42 -20.30 -8.49
C LEU A 9 -10.27 -18.77 -8.53
N LEU A 10 -9.56 -18.28 -9.54
CA LEU A 10 -9.27 -16.88 -9.82
C LEU A 10 -10.46 -16.11 -10.41
N THR A 11 -11.19 -16.66 -11.38
CA THR A 11 -12.29 -15.95 -12.06
C THR A 11 -13.35 -15.45 -11.09
N ASN A 12 -13.68 -16.24 -10.05
CA ASN A 12 -14.68 -15.83 -9.05
C ASN A 12 -14.18 -14.79 -8.02
N ALA A 13 -12.86 -14.65 -7.82
CA ALA A 13 -12.28 -13.61 -6.96
C ALA A 13 -12.09 -12.27 -7.69
N LEU A 14 -11.87 -12.34 -9.01
CA LEU A 14 -11.54 -11.22 -9.89
C LEU A 14 -12.73 -10.34 -10.30
N PHE A 15 -13.98 -10.84 -10.24
CA PHE A 15 -15.17 -10.14 -10.72
C PHE A 15 -15.53 -8.83 -9.96
N LYS A 16 -14.71 -8.38 -8.99
CA LYS A 16 -14.92 -7.10 -8.27
C LYS A 16 -13.67 -6.22 -8.13
N THR A 17 -12.54 -6.54 -8.78
CA THR A 17 -11.26 -5.83 -8.52
C THR A 17 -10.90 -4.75 -9.56
N LEU A 18 -11.84 -4.36 -10.42
CA LEU A 18 -11.63 -3.30 -11.41
C LEU A 18 -12.34 -2.02 -10.98
N THR A 19 -11.65 -1.25 -10.13
CA THR A 19 -11.52 0.23 -10.19
C THR A 19 -10.83 0.69 -8.90
N ALA A 20 -9.54 0.98 -8.97
CA ALA A 20 -8.89 1.77 -7.93
C ALA A 20 -9.28 3.25 -8.11
N PRO A 21 -9.59 4.00 -7.04
CA PRO A 21 -9.91 5.42 -7.14
C PRO A 21 -8.66 6.22 -7.54
N GLU A 22 -8.84 7.15 -8.49
CA GLU A 22 -7.82 8.12 -8.88
C GLU A 22 -7.43 9.00 -7.69
N GLY A 23 -6.16 8.90 -7.28
CA GLY A 23 -5.61 9.68 -6.17
C GLY A 23 -5.47 11.15 -6.55
N LYS A 24 -5.89 12.04 -5.63
CA LYS A 24 -5.75 13.49 -5.77
C LYS A 24 -4.27 13.93 -5.82
N ILE A 25 -4.04 14.95 -6.64
CA ILE A 25 -2.78 15.69 -6.78
C ILE A 25 -2.49 16.44 -5.47
N VAL A 26 -1.31 16.19 -4.89
CA VAL A 26 -0.77 16.98 -3.78
C VAL A 26 0.19 18.03 -4.34
N GLU A 27 -0.02 19.28 -3.95
CA GLU A 27 0.89 20.40 -4.19
C GLU A 27 2.02 20.36 -3.16
N PHE A 28 3.26 20.55 -3.64
CA PHE A 28 4.46 20.64 -2.82
C PHE A 28 5.01 22.06 -2.98
N PRO A 29 5.58 22.67 -1.93
CA PRO A 29 6.23 23.96 -2.05
C PRO A 29 7.39 23.87 -3.04
N GLU A 30 7.48 24.89 -3.90
CA GLU A 30 8.61 25.04 -4.81
C GLU A 30 9.88 25.23 -4.00
N LEU A 31 10.96 24.54 -4.38
CA LEU A 31 12.29 24.91 -3.93
C LEU A 31 12.55 26.30 -4.51
N GLU A 32 12.45 27.33 -3.67
CA GLU A 32 12.70 28.71 -4.09
C GLU A 32 14.09 28.80 -4.74
N ASN A 33 14.10 29.26 -5.99
CA ASN A 33 15.32 29.71 -6.63
C ASN A 33 15.77 30.97 -5.89
N THR A 34 16.79 30.88 -5.07
CA THR A 34 17.54 32.06 -4.64
C THR A 34 18.30 32.62 -5.85
N TYR A 35 17.59 33.42 -6.65
CA TYR A 35 18.20 34.35 -7.59
C TYR A 35 18.94 35.42 -6.78
N VAL A 36 20.27 35.28 -6.69
CA VAL A 36 21.12 36.36 -6.25
C VAL A 36 21.11 37.43 -7.35
N GLN A 37 20.48 38.57 -7.07
CA GLN A 37 20.65 39.77 -7.88
C GLN A 37 22.09 40.27 -7.72
N ASN A 38 22.80 40.35 -8.84
CA ASN A 38 24.09 41.02 -8.92
C ASN A 38 23.92 42.51 -8.63
N ASN A 39 24.37 42.95 -7.46
CA ASN A 39 24.78 44.34 -7.26
C ASN A 39 26.30 44.35 -7.13
N ASP A 40 26.94 45.01 -8.09
CA ASP A 40 28.36 45.34 -8.05
C ASP A 40 28.67 46.20 -6.81
N SER A 41 29.43 45.63 -5.89
CA SER A 41 30.33 46.38 -5.03
C SER A 41 31.46 45.46 -4.60
N THR A 42 32.64 45.73 -5.13
CA THR A 42 33.92 45.07 -4.81
C THR A 42 34.19 45.08 -3.31
N LEU A 43 34.02 43.93 -2.68
CA LEU A 43 34.56 43.61 -1.37
C LEU A 43 35.16 42.20 -1.43
N ASN A 44 36.40 42.08 -0.95
CA ASN A 44 37.12 40.83 -0.76
C ASN A 44 36.26 39.83 0.03
N ILE A 45 35.74 38.81 -0.64
CA ILE A 45 35.08 37.66 -0.02
C ILE A 45 35.99 36.46 -0.28
N GLN A 46 36.64 35.98 0.78
CA GLN A 46 37.11 34.59 0.83
C GLN A 46 35.91 33.74 0.42
N SER A 47 35.99 33.02 -0.69
CA SER A 47 34.86 32.25 -1.22
C SER A 47 34.32 31.31 -0.14
N GLU A 48 33.20 31.68 0.49
CA GLU A 48 32.47 30.78 1.37
C GLU A 48 32.04 29.59 0.52
N GLN A 49 32.73 28.47 0.65
CA GLN A 49 32.32 27.23 0.02
C GLN A 49 30.89 26.94 0.45
N THR A 50 30.00 26.80 -0.52
CA THR A 50 28.61 26.43 -0.25
C THR A 50 28.60 25.11 0.55
N PRO A 51 27.81 24.98 1.62
CA PRO A 51 27.76 23.76 2.42
C PRO A 51 27.19 22.58 1.62
N LEU A 52 27.79 21.40 1.76
CA LEU A 52 27.34 20.18 1.06
C LEU A 52 25.88 19.87 1.42
N VAL A 53 25.06 19.58 0.41
CA VAL A 53 23.69 19.11 0.61
C VAL A 53 23.59 17.62 0.32
N ILE A 54 23.12 16.81 1.28
CA ILE A 54 22.85 15.40 1.08
C ILE A 54 21.35 15.19 0.91
N ASN A 55 20.94 14.77 -0.29
CA ASN A 55 19.55 14.47 -0.61
C ASN A 55 19.35 12.95 -0.66
N ILE A 56 18.55 12.42 0.28
CA ILE A 56 18.31 10.99 0.46
C ILE A 56 16.88 10.65 0.06
N PHE A 57 16.74 9.80 -0.95
CA PHE A 57 15.46 9.37 -1.48
C PHE A 57 15.23 7.89 -1.14
N ASP A 58 14.19 7.59 -0.38
CA ASP A 58 13.71 6.22 -0.27
C ASP A 58 13.13 5.71 -1.60
N PHE A 59 13.15 4.39 -1.80
CA PHE A 59 12.66 3.76 -3.02
C PHE A 59 11.17 3.37 -2.91
N ASP A 60 10.85 2.41 -2.05
CA ASP A 60 9.55 1.74 -1.98
C ASP A 60 8.47 2.64 -1.37
N GLY A 61 7.51 3.09 -2.17
CA GLY A 61 6.44 3.98 -1.73
C GLY A 61 6.80 5.47 -1.76
N THR A 62 8.05 5.79 -2.11
CA THR A 62 8.59 7.15 -2.17
C THR A 62 8.93 7.58 -3.60
N LEU A 63 9.99 7.01 -4.18
CA LEU A 63 10.40 7.27 -5.56
C LEU A 63 9.62 6.41 -6.55
N PHE A 64 9.33 5.18 -6.15
CA PHE A 64 8.65 4.17 -6.95
C PHE A 64 7.50 3.54 -6.15
N SER A 65 6.30 3.49 -6.75
CA SER A 65 5.12 2.82 -6.21
C SER A 65 5.25 1.30 -6.33
N SER A 66 6.12 0.73 -5.50
CA SER A 66 6.29 -0.72 -5.35
C SER A 66 4.97 -1.39 -4.96
N PRO A 67 4.59 -2.52 -5.60
CA PRO A 67 3.35 -3.20 -5.28
C PRO A 67 3.27 -3.67 -3.82
N GLU A 68 2.06 -3.66 -3.26
CA GLU A 68 1.74 -4.37 -2.03
C GLU A 68 0.93 -5.65 -2.34
N PRO A 69 0.87 -6.64 -1.43
CA PRO A 69 -0.10 -7.72 -1.55
C PRO A 69 -1.55 -7.20 -1.46
N ASN A 70 -2.40 -7.66 -2.35
CA ASN A 70 -3.76 -7.19 -2.52
C ASN A 70 -4.73 -7.86 -1.52
N SER A 71 -5.25 -7.07 -0.57
CA SER A 71 -6.21 -7.53 0.44
C SER A 71 -7.62 -7.81 -0.12
N ALA A 72 -7.88 -7.50 -1.40
CA ALA A 72 -9.07 -7.95 -2.09
C ALA A 72 -8.95 -9.40 -2.60
N ILE A 73 -7.73 -9.90 -2.77
CA ILE A 73 -7.43 -11.28 -3.20
C ILE A 73 -7.12 -12.14 -1.98
N TRP A 74 -6.22 -11.66 -1.11
CA TRP A 74 -5.67 -12.44 0.00
C TRP A 74 -6.33 -12.09 1.34
N GLU A 75 -6.48 -13.10 2.19
CA GLU A 75 -6.86 -12.95 3.59
C GLU A 75 -5.87 -12.05 4.34
N GLY A 76 -6.37 -11.17 5.21
CA GLY A 76 -5.53 -10.22 5.95
C GLY A 76 -4.39 -10.87 6.74
N ARG A 77 -4.62 -12.08 7.29
CA ARG A 77 -3.56 -12.89 7.93
C ARG A 77 -2.46 -13.25 6.93
N LEU A 78 -2.82 -13.70 5.73
CA LEU A 78 -1.88 -14.03 4.66
C LEU A 78 -1.15 -12.77 4.18
N VAL A 79 -1.83 -11.64 3.98
CA VAL A 79 -1.18 -10.37 3.65
C VAL A 79 -0.11 -10.01 4.71
N GLY A 80 -0.42 -10.17 6.00
CA GLY A 80 0.55 -9.96 7.07
C GLY A 80 1.76 -10.88 7.00
N LEU A 81 1.55 -12.17 6.69
CA LEU A 81 2.64 -13.14 6.48
C LEU A 81 3.45 -12.83 5.23
N LEU A 82 2.83 -12.41 4.13
CA LEU A 82 3.52 -12.05 2.90
C LEU A 82 4.39 -10.81 3.11
N LYS A 83 3.87 -9.74 3.75
CA LYS A 83 4.62 -8.48 3.90
C LYS A 83 5.88 -8.63 4.77
N ASN A 84 5.84 -9.48 5.80
CA ASN A 84 6.91 -9.61 6.78
C ASN A 84 7.84 -10.78 6.46
N GLU A 85 9.14 -10.62 6.71
CA GLU A 85 10.06 -11.75 6.72
C GLU A 85 9.75 -12.66 7.93
N ASN A 86 9.59 -13.96 7.68
CA ASN A 86 9.26 -14.95 8.69
C ASN A 86 9.71 -16.35 8.24
N ILE A 87 9.41 -17.39 9.03
CA ILE A 87 9.82 -18.76 8.72
C ILE A 87 9.20 -19.30 7.42
N ILE A 88 7.99 -18.83 7.08
CA ILE A 88 7.23 -19.24 5.90
C ILE A 88 7.74 -18.49 4.67
N PHE A 89 7.77 -17.15 4.73
CA PHE A 89 8.10 -16.30 3.59
C PHE A 89 9.30 -15.39 3.85
N LYS A 90 10.10 -15.14 2.81
CA LYS A 90 11.21 -14.16 2.84
C LYS A 90 10.73 -12.72 3.10
N GLY A 91 9.44 -12.45 2.94
CA GLY A 91 8.84 -11.12 3.00
C GLY A 91 8.73 -10.49 1.62
N TRP A 92 7.61 -9.82 1.35
CA TRP A 92 7.21 -9.34 0.03
C TRP A 92 8.26 -8.44 -0.60
N TYR A 93 8.74 -7.45 0.16
CA TYR A 93 9.77 -6.51 -0.32
C TYR A 93 11.17 -7.13 -0.41
N GLN A 94 11.37 -8.34 0.13
CA GLN A 94 12.64 -9.07 0.03
C GLN A 94 12.58 -10.20 -1.00
N ASP A 95 11.43 -10.39 -1.66
CA ASP A 95 11.27 -11.33 -2.75
C ASP A 95 11.33 -10.59 -4.08
N ARG A 96 12.32 -10.92 -4.93
CA ARG A 96 12.54 -10.21 -6.21
C ARG A 96 11.34 -10.25 -7.13
N ARG A 97 10.51 -11.30 -7.02
CA ARG A 97 9.28 -11.44 -7.80
C ARG A 97 8.29 -10.31 -7.52
N SER A 98 8.36 -9.63 -6.36
CA SER A 98 7.53 -8.45 -6.05
C SER A 98 7.72 -7.25 -6.98
N LEU A 99 8.84 -7.20 -7.72
CA LEU A 99 9.12 -6.21 -8.76
C LEU A 99 9.08 -6.83 -10.17
N SER A 100 8.40 -7.96 -10.33
CA SER A 100 8.26 -8.64 -11.62
C SER A 100 6.93 -8.30 -12.30
N PHE A 101 6.95 -7.20 -13.05
CA PHE A 101 5.79 -6.65 -13.74
C PHE A 101 5.49 -7.37 -15.06
N GLY A 102 4.25 -7.25 -15.54
CA GLY A 102 3.81 -7.82 -16.80
C GLY A 102 4.46 -7.13 -18.02
N PRO A 103 4.46 -7.78 -19.21
CA PRO A 103 5.13 -7.27 -20.41
C PRO A 103 4.70 -5.86 -20.81
N GLN A 104 3.41 -5.55 -20.69
CA GLN A 104 2.85 -4.25 -21.06
C GLN A 104 3.36 -3.11 -20.16
N GLU A 105 3.45 -3.34 -18.85
CA GLU A 105 4.02 -2.37 -17.90
C GLU A 105 5.55 -2.23 -18.09
N MET A 106 6.24 -3.33 -18.40
CA MET A 106 7.67 -3.27 -18.68
C MET A 106 7.97 -2.49 -19.97
N GLN A 107 7.15 -2.68 -21.01
CA GLN A 107 7.28 -1.98 -22.29
C GLN A 107 7.02 -0.47 -22.15
N ASN A 108 6.11 -0.07 -21.26
CA ASN A 108 5.85 1.34 -20.99
C ASN A 108 6.86 1.98 -20.01
N GLY A 109 7.92 1.27 -19.61
CA GLY A 109 8.93 1.83 -18.70
C GLY A 109 8.46 2.05 -17.26
N LEU A 110 7.33 1.43 -16.87
CA LEU A 110 6.70 1.57 -15.56
C LEU A 110 6.27 3.02 -15.25
N GLU A 111 5.90 3.81 -16.26
CA GLU A 111 5.60 5.25 -16.13
C GLU A 111 4.58 5.56 -15.02
N ASN A 112 3.54 4.73 -14.89
CA ASN A 112 2.48 4.92 -13.88
C ASN A 112 2.91 4.57 -12.45
N ARG A 113 4.15 4.08 -12.26
CA ARG A 113 4.70 3.70 -10.95
C ARG A 113 5.75 4.69 -10.45
N TRP A 114 6.25 5.58 -11.30
CA TRP A 114 7.23 6.57 -10.87
C TRP A 114 6.55 7.81 -10.29
N ASN A 115 7.04 8.28 -9.15
CA ASN A 115 6.70 9.61 -8.67
C ASN A 115 7.44 10.66 -9.51
N ASN A 116 6.87 11.04 -10.66
CA ASN A 116 7.53 11.91 -11.63
C ASN A 116 7.94 13.29 -11.06
N LYS A 117 7.20 13.80 -10.07
CA LYS A 117 7.61 15.02 -9.33
C LYS A 117 8.94 14.79 -8.61
N LEU A 118 9.06 13.67 -7.89
CA LEU A 118 10.29 13.33 -7.16
C LEU A 118 11.44 12.94 -8.10
N VAL A 119 11.15 12.27 -9.22
CA VAL A 119 12.15 12.01 -10.29
C VAL A 119 12.77 13.32 -10.77
N ASN A 120 11.98 14.39 -10.94
CA ASN A 120 12.50 15.69 -11.33
C ASN A 120 13.38 16.33 -10.24
N ILE A 121 13.03 16.14 -8.96
CA ILE A 121 13.85 16.59 -7.82
C ILE A 121 15.19 15.83 -7.79
N VAL A 122 15.18 14.51 -7.98
CA VAL A 122 16.41 13.70 -8.10
C VAL A 122 17.29 14.22 -9.23
N LYS A 123 16.72 14.47 -10.41
CA LYS A 123 17.47 15.00 -11.56
C LYS A 123 18.08 16.38 -11.32
N ARG A 124 17.40 17.25 -10.55
CA ARG A 124 17.96 18.55 -10.12
C ARG A 124 19.11 18.34 -9.12
N SER A 125 18.91 17.46 -8.14
CA SER A 125 19.92 17.07 -7.15
C SER A 125 21.20 16.55 -7.82
N MET A 126 21.07 15.72 -8.87
CA MET A 126 22.20 15.16 -9.61
C MET A 126 23.07 16.21 -10.30
N ARG A 127 22.45 17.29 -10.81
CA ARG A 127 23.13 18.37 -11.56
C ARG A 127 23.89 19.34 -10.67
N ASN A 128 23.55 19.41 -9.39
CA ASN A 128 24.23 20.30 -8.46
C ASN A 128 25.55 19.66 -8.01
N GLU A 129 26.66 20.34 -8.30
CA GLU A 129 28.02 19.89 -7.98
C GLU A 129 28.23 19.73 -6.48
N ASN A 130 27.58 20.57 -5.68
CA ASN A 130 27.68 20.58 -4.23
C ASN A 130 26.55 19.78 -3.56
N THR A 131 25.99 18.80 -4.27
CA THR A 131 24.93 17.94 -3.76
C THR A 131 25.29 16.46 -3.93
N LEU A 132 25.17 15.71 -2.85
CA LEU A 132 25.25 14.26 -2.83
C LEU A 132 23.84 13.67 -3.00
N THR A 133 23.61 12.96 -4.10
CA THR A 133 22.31 12.38 -4.43
C THR A 133 22.29 10.89 -4.07
N VAL A 134 21.47 10.53 -3.08
CA VAL A 134 21.50 9.21 -2.43
C VAL A 134 20.16 8.50 -2.61
N LEU A 135 20.20 7.24 -3.05
CA LEU A 135 19.06 6.33 -2.95
C LEU A 135 19.25 5.43 -1.73
N LEU A 136 18.24 5.28 -0.86
CA LEU A 136 18.35 4.46 0.34
C LEU A 136 17.11 3.58 0.52
N THR A 137 17.26 2.27 0.25
CA THR A 137 16.16 1.29 0.32
C THR A 137 16.37 0.26 1.43
N GLY A 138 15.26 -0.23 1.98
CA GLY A 138 15.25 -1.37 2.90
C GLY A 138 15.37 -2.74 2.23
N ARG A 139 15.44 -2.79 0.89
CA ARG A 139 15.64 -4.03 0.12
C ARG A 139 17.08 -4.53 0.22
N ASN A 140 17.24 -5.84 0.26
CA ASN A 140 18.56 -6.48 0.38
C ASN A 140 19.43 -6.24 -0.85
N TYR A 141 20.73 -6.01 -0.64
CA TYR A 141 21.70 -5.76 -1.70
C TYR A 141 21.77 -6.92 -2.70
N ASP A 142 22.03 -8.14 -2.23
CA ASP A 142 22.30 -9.31 -3.07
C ASP A 142 21.15 -9.64 -4.04
N GLU A 143 19.91 -9.32 -3.65
CA GLU A 143 18.72 -9.64 -4.42
C GLU A 143 18.31 -8.50 -5.37
N PHE A 144 18.52 -7.23 -4.97
CA PHE A 144 17.92 -6.07 -5.63
C PHE A 144 18.88 -5.05 -6.21
N HIS A 145 20.18 -5.11 -5.88
CA HIS A 145 21.13 -4.08 -6.29
C HIS A 145 21.10 -3.85 -7.81
N GLU A 146 21.32 -4.89 -8.60
CA GLU A 146 21.32 -4.79 -10.05
C GLU A 146 19.95 -4.39 -10.61
N LEU A 147 18.87 -4.96 -10.07
CA LEU A 147 17.52 -4.72 -10.55
C LEU A 147 17.13 -3.24 -10.38
N ILE A 148 17.28 -2.70 -9.18
CA ILE A 148 16.88 -1.31 -8.88
C ILE A 148 17.81 -0.32 -9.57
N THR A 149 19.12 -0.62 -9.65
CA THR A 149 20.06 0.21 -10.42
C THR A 149 19.62 0.32 -11.88
N ASN A 150 19.32 -0.82 -12.53
CA ASN A 150 18.80 -0.82 -13.89
C ASN A 150 17.48 -0.04 -14.01
N MET A 151 16.57 -0.15 -13.04
CA MET A 151 15.30 0.58 -13.06
C MET A 151 15.49 2.10 -13.00
N VAL A 152 16.31 2.59 -12.06
CA VAL A 152 16.51 4.03 -11.90
C VAL A 152 17.33 4.64 -13.03
N GLU A 153 18.33 3.90 -13.54
CA GLU A 153 19.17 4.37 -14.65
C GLU A 153 18.39 4.47 -15.97
N ARG A 154 17.48 3.52 -16.25
CA ARG A 154 16.57 3.61 -17.41
C ARG A 154 15.66 4.83 -17.34
N LYS A 155 15.34 5.32 -16.13
CA LYS A 155 14.58 6.56 -15.90
C LYS A 155 15.47 7.83 -15.95
N GLY A 156 16.77 7.65 -16.20
CA GLY A 156 17.76 8.72 -16.28
C GLY A 156 18.21 9.24 -14.91
N MET A 157 18.12 8.42 -13.87
CA MET A 157 18.60 8.74 -12.53
C MET A 157 19.85 7.92 -12.22
N ARG A 158 20.98 8.60 -12.02
CA ARG A 158 22.26 8.02 -11.64
C ARG A 158 22.65 8.60 -10.28
N PHE A 159 22.44 7.82 -9.24
CA PHE A 159 22.72 8.24 -7.86
C PHE A 159 24.22 8.19 -7.59
N ASP A 160 24.71 9.10 -6.74
CA ASP A 160 26.10 9.12 -6.29
C ASP A 160 26.35 7.99 -5.27
N VAL A 161 25.34 7.69 -4.47
CA VAL A 161 25.34 6.59 -3.49
C VAL A 161 24.02 5.84 -3.56
N MET A 162 24.08 4.51 -3.55
CA MET A 162 22.88 3.67 -3.49
C MET A 162 22.96 2.70 -2.32
N GLY A 163 22.37 3.07 -1.18
CA GLY A 163 22.30 2.24 0.02
C GLY A 163 21.22 1.17 -0.08
N PHE A 164 21.64 -0.09 -0.08
CA PHE A 164 20.77 -1.27 0.07
C PHE A 164 21.05 -1.91 1.43
N LYS A 165 20.07 -2.63 1.96
CA LYS A 165 20.26 -3.37 3.20
C LYS A 165 21.29 -4.49 2.99
N PRO A 166 22.40 -4.54 3.76
CA PRO A 166 23.35 -5.63 3.65
C PRO A 166 22.75 -6.94 4.18
N THR A 167 23.18 -8.07 3.61
CA THR A 167 22.80 -9.41 4.08
C THR A 167 23.60 -9.84 5.31
N ASN A 168 24.78 -9.26 5.49
CA ASN A 168 25.59 -9.32 6.70
C ASN A 168 25.48 -8.00 7.49
N ASN A 169 26.16 -7.91 8.63
CA ASN A 169 26.17 -6.68 9.43
C ASN A 169 27.33 -5.74 9.03
N ILE A 170 27.72 -5.74 7.75
CA ILE A 170 28.83 -4.94 7.24
C ILE A 170 28.30 -4.05 6.11
N ILE A 171 28.48 -2.74 6.27
CA ILE A 171 28.31 -1.77 5.20
C ILE A 171 29.66 -1.63 4.51
N ASP A 172 29.81 -2.31 3.39
CA ASP A 172 30.97 -2.22 2.50
C ASP A 172 30.76 -1.06 1.51
N TRP A 173 31.43 0.07 1.75
CA TRP A 173 31.19 1.31 1.02
C TRP A 173 31.58 1.24 -0.45
N GLN A 174 32.47 0.32 -0.83
CA GLN A 174 32.77 -0.01 -2.22
C GLN A 174 31.52 -0.40 -3.02
N LYS A 175 30.54 -1.04 -2.38
CA LYS A 175 29.29 -1.46 -3.03
C LYS A 175 28.32 -0.30 -3.24
N TYR A 176 28.40 0.73 -2.40
CA TYR A 176 27.36 1.76 -2.31
C TYR A 176 27.73 3.07 -3.01
N TYR A 177 28.99 3.52 -2.94
CA TYR A 177 29.45 4.65 -3.76
C TYR A 177 29.51 4.25 -5.23
N LYS A 178 29.00 5.11 -6.11
CA LYS A 178 28.99 4.90 -7.56
C LYS A 178 30.02 5.78 -8.23
N THR A 179 30.65 5.25 -9.29
CA THR A 179 31.78 5.91 -9.96
C THR A 179 31.44 7.27 -10.57
N ASN A 180 30.17 7.58 -10.83
CA ASN A 180 29.75 8.91 -11.30
C ASN A 180 30.05 10.02 -10.30
N ILE A 181 30.21 9.72 -9.00
CA ILE A 181 30.56 10.73 -7.99
C ILE A 181 31.99 11.27 -8.19
N ILE A 182 32.88 10.54 -8.89
CA ILE A 182 34.28 10.93 -9.11
C ILE A 182 34.36 12.32 -9.76
N GLY A 183 33.41 12.67 -10.64
CA GLY A 183 33.36 14.00 -11.25
C GLY A 183 33.07 15.14 -10.27
N LYS A 184 32.48 14.83 -9.09
CA LYS A 184 32.17 15.80 -8.03
C LYS A 184 33.26 15.89 -6.97
N ILE A 185 33.81 14.74 -6.55
CA ILE A 185 34.72 14.67 -5.39
C ILE A 185 36.17 14.37 -5.74
N GLY A 186 36.48 14.05 -7.01
CA GLY A 186 37.79 13.60 -7.44
C GLY A 186 38.03 12.10 -7.20
N ARG A 187 39.04 11.55 -7.87
CA ARG A 187 39.38 10.11 -7.80
C ARG A 187 39.95 9.72 -6.43
N ASP A 188 40.86 10.52 -5.89
CA ASP A 188 41.56 10.20 -4.64
C ASP A 188 40.58 10.09 -3.46
N MET A 189 39.67 11.07 -3.33
CA MET A 189 38.60 11.03 -2.32
C MET A 189 37.67 9.82 -2.54
N TYR A 190 37.29 9.52 -3.78
CA TYR A 190 36.48 8.34 -4.07
C TYR A 190 37.17 7.05 -3.63
N GLU A 191 38.46 6.91 -3.92
CA GLU A 191 39.26 5.74 -3.54
C GLU A 191 39.38 5.62 -2.01
N GLU A 192 39.51 6.71 -1.28
CA GLU A 192 39.46 6.72 0.19
C GLU A 192 38.08 6.26 0.71
N LEU A 193 36.99 6.78 0.14
CA LEU A 193 35.63 6.50 0.59
C LEU A 193 35.22 5.04 0.40
N ILE A 194 35.61 4.40 -0.70
CA ILE A 194 35.26 2.99 -0.97
C ILE A 194 36.04 2.00 -0.10
N MET A 195 37.16 2.40 0.48
CA MET A 195 37.94 1.54 1.39
C MET A 195 37.31 1.43 2.78
N ASN A 196 36.36 2.31 3.10
CA ASN A 196 35.66 2.27 4.38
C ASN A 196 34.77 1.03 4.49
N GLN A 197 34.69 0.48 5.69
CA GLN A 197 33.72 -0.53 6.07
C GLN A 197 33.13 -0.18 7.44
N THR A 198 31.81 -0.26 7.57
CA THR A 198 31.15 -0.10 8.87
C THR A 198 30.55 -1.41 9.36
N ILE A 199 30.96 -1.85 10.54
CA ILE A 199 30.32 -2.96 11.26
C ILE A 199 29.12 -2.42 12.02
N THR A 200 27.91 -2.84 11.65
CA THR A 200 26.66 -2.34 12.21
C THR A 200 26.16 -3.13 13.43
N GLY A 201 26.94 -4.10 13.92
CA GLY A 201 26.64 -4.92 15.10
C GLY A 201 26.69 -6.42 14.84
N THR A 202 26.23 -7.23 15.81
CA THR A 202 26.24 -8.71 15.74
C THR A 202 24.90 -9.32 15.33
N GLN A 203 23.81 -8.56 15.39
CA GLN A 203 22.46 -9.02 15.03
C GLN A 203 21.99 -8.45 13.70
N LYS A 204 21.17 -9.24 12.97
CA LYS A 204 20.57 -8.83 11.70
C LYS A 204 19.75 -7.55 11.89
N LEU A 205 20.16 -6.47 11.24
CA LEU A 205 19.54 -5.16 11.40
C LEU A 205 18.07 -5.12 10.94
N LYS A 206 17.23 -4.41 11.69
CA LYS A 206 15.92 -3.97 11.17
C LYS A 206 16.13 -2.85 10.14
N THR A 207 15.20 -2.70 9.20
CA THR A 207 15.30 -1.70 8.12
C THR A 207 15.53 -0.27 8.63
N LYS A 208 14.82 0.13 9.68
CA LYS A 208 14.97 1.46 10.29
C LYS A 208 16.38 1.67 10.87
N GLU A 209 16.89 0.69 11.61
CA GLU A 209 18.23 0.75 12.22
C GLU A 209 19.33 0.82 11.15
N PHE A 210 19.20 0.00 10.10
CA PHE A 210 20.07 0.07 8.92
C PHE A 210 20.09 1.49 8.34
N LYS A 211 18.93 2.08 8.02
CA LYS A 211 18.87 3.41 7.42
C LYS A 211 19.53 4.47 8.32
N MET A 212 19.29 4.42 9.63
CA MET A 212 19.90 5.37 10.57
C MET A 212 21.42 5.23 10.63
N ASN A 213 21.94 4.00 10.71
CA ASN A 213 23.39 3.75 10.72
C ASN A 213 24.04 4.16 9.39
N PHE A 214 23.42 3.81 8.27
CA PHE A 214 23.90 4.20 6.94
C PHE A 214 24.02 5.72 6.82
N ILE A 215 23.00 6.47 7.24
CA ILE A 215 23.02 7.94 7.20
C ILE A 215 24.10 8.51 8.13
N LYS A 216 24.21 7.96 9.35
CA LYS A 216 25.24 8.38 10.32
C LYS A 216 26.64 8.31 9.74
N ASP A 217 26.96 7.17 9.15
CA ASP A 217 28.29 6.89 8.61
C ASP A 217 28.53 7.71 7.33
N LEU A 218 27.52 7.83 6.48
CA LEU A 218 27.57 8.69 5.30
C LEU A 218 27.90 10.14 5.66
N ILE A 219 27.29 10.70 6.71
CA ILE A 219 27.61 12.05 7.19
C ILE A 219 29.05 12.14 7.67
N SER A 220 29.55 11.10 8.35
CA SER A 220 30.92 11.10 8.88
C SER A 220 32.01 11.10 7.81
N HIS A 221 31.67 10.69 6.59
CA HIS A 221 32.56 10.72 5.43
C HIS A 221 32.77 12.12 4.83
N HIS A 222 31.95 13.10 5.22
CA HIS A 222 31.98 14.42 4.62
C HIS A 222 32.25 15.49 5.69
N PRO A 223 33.05 16.52 5.38
CA PRO A 223 33.32 17.60 6.33
C PRO A 223 32.09 18.51 6.50
N PRO A 224 31.79 18.97 7.72
CA PRO A 224 30.75 19.99 7.96
C PRO A 224 31.17 21.36 7.37
N PRO A 225 30.21 22.26 7.06
CA PRO A 225 28.77 22.16 7.33
C PRO A 225 28.01 21.37 6.25
N ILE A 226 27.09 20.50 6.69
CA ILE A 226 26.24 19.66 5.83
C ILE A 226 24.77 19.97 6.08
N SER A 227 23.97 20.08 5.01
CA SER A 227 22.51 20.12 5.05
C SER A 227 21.94 18.77 4.59
N ILE A 228 20.86 18.27 5.21
CA ILE A 228 20.29 16.97 4.86
C ILE A 228 18.80 17.07 4.52
N ASN A 229 18.40 16.44 3.42
CA ASN A 229 17.00 16.29 3.05
C ASN A 229 16.67 14.81 2.88
N ILE A 230 15.57 14.35 3.48
CA ILE A 230 15.12 12.95 3.39
C ILE A 230 13.70 12.91 2.86
N TRP A 231 13.46 12.17 1.78
CA TRP A 231 12.13 11.83 1.29
C TRP A 231 11.79 10.39 1.68
N GLU A 232 10.66 10.19 2.37
CA GLU A 232 10.24 8.91 2.94
C GLU A 232 8.71 8.83 2.96
N ASP A 233 8.14 7.61 2.93
CA ASP A 233 6.69 7.38 2.90
C ASP A 233 6.09 6.91 4.23
N ARG A 234 6.89 6.33 5.13
CA ARG A 234 6.37 5.68 6.34
C ARG A 234 6.23 6.64 7.53
N PRO A 235 5.01 6.81 8.09
CA PRO A 235 4.80 7.66 9.27
C PRO A 235 5.69 7.33 10.48
N ASN A 236 5.91 6.05 10.76
CA ASN A 236 6.78 5.61 11.85
C ASN A 236 8.27 5.93 11.61
N HIS A 237 8.69 6.14 10.36
CA HIS A 237 10.02 6.58 10.01
C HIS A 237 10.17 8.09 10.14
N PHE A 238 9.14 8.88 9.80
CA PHE A 238 9.19 10.35 9.86
C PHE A 238 9.66 10.86 11.21
N LYS A 239 8.93 10.49 12.27
CA LYS A 239 9.23 10.95 13.64
C LYS A 239 10.63 10.55 14.07
N ALA A 240 11.10 9.39 13.62
CA ALA A 240 12.42 8.90 13.98
C ALA A 240 13.54 9.65 13.26
N PHE A 241 13.38 9.94 11.96
CA PHE A 241 14.33 10.73 11.20
C PHE A 241 14.33 12.19 11.67
N GLU A 242 13.17 12.80 11.89
CA GLU A 242 13.06 14.16 12.44
C GLU A 242 13.81 14.26 13.79
N THR A 243 13.53 13.35 14.73
CA THR A 243 14.23 13.31 16.03
C THR A 243 15.75 13.11 15.88
N TYR A 244 16.16 12.28 14.92
CA TYR A 244 17.56 11.99 14.68
C TYR A 244 18.31 13.18 14.07
N LEU A 245 17.73 13.86 13.09
CA LEU A 245 18.31 15.05 12.47
C LEU A 245 18.42 16.21 13.47
N GLU A 246 17.41 16.43 14.32
CA GLU A 246 17.49 17.42 15.40
C GLU A 246 18.62 17.13 16.38
N LYS A 247 18.84 15.84 16.73
CA LYS A 247 19.98 15.45 17.54
C LYS A 247 21.32 15.75 16.85
N LEU A 248 21.44 15.49 15.55
CA LEU A 248 22.67 15.79 14.80
C LEU A 248 22.92 17.29 14.69
N LYS A 249 21.86 18.09 14.55
CA LYS A 249 21.92 19.55 14.50
C LYS A 249 22.38 20.13 15.83
N SER A 250 21.84 19.64 16.95
CA SER A 250 22.20 20.14 18.29
C SER A 250 23.67 19.87 18.68
N ILE A 251 24.27 18.80 18.15
CA ILE A 251 25.70 18.49 18.34
C ILE A 251 26.60 19.07 17.24
N GLY A 252 26.07 19.92 16.34
CA GLY A 252 26.83 20.59 15.29
C GLY A 252 27.35 19.69 14.17
N LYS A 253 26.81 18.47 14.02
CA LYS A 253 27.20 17.55 12.93
C LYS A 253 26.56 17.91 11.59
N ILE A 254 25.40 18.58 11.62
CA ILE A 254 24.72 19.12 10.44
C ILE A 254 24.31 20.56 10.71
N LYS A 255 24.24 21.38 9.65
CA LYS A 255 23.70 22.74 9.69
C LYS A 255 22.18 22.72 9.80
N GLU A 256 21.53 21.90 8.99
CA GLU A 256 20.08 21.76 8.91
C GLU A 256 19.66 20.36 8.42
N GLY A 257 18.43 19.97 8.74
CA GLY A 257 17.89 18.67 8.36
C GLY A 257 16.38 18.75 8.16
N THR A 258 15.87 18.25 7.03
CA THR A 258 14.44 18.27 6.68
C THR A 258 13.96 16.90 6.25
N VAL A 259 12.79 16.49 6.74
CA VAL A 259 12.10 15.25 6.31
C VAL A 259 10.85 15.62 5.52
N TYR A 260 10.85 15.27 4.24
CA TYR A 260 9.73 15.42 3.31
C TYR A 260 8.88 14.15 3.32
N LYS A 261 7.63 14.31 3.75
CA LYS A 261 6.65 13.21 3.88
C LYS A 261 6.02 12.95 2.52
N VAL A 262 6.20 11.75 1.99
CA VAL A 262 5.66 11.34 0.69
C VAL A 262 4.47 10.41 0.91
N PHE A 263 3.39 10.62 0.18
CA PHE A 263 2.21 9.77 0.27
C PHE A 263 1.79 9.37 -1.15
N LEU A 264 2.08 8.13 -1.50
CA LEU A 264 1.62 7.53 -2.76
C LEU A 264 0.44 6.59 -2.50
N PRO A 265 -0.52 6.49 -3.44
CA PRO A 265 -1.57 5.48 -3.34
C PRO A 265 -0.96 4.08 -3.39
N ARG A 266 -1.58 3.13 -2.70
CA ARG A 266 -1.20 1.73 -2.79
C ARG A 266 -1.51 1.23 -4.20
N ILE A 267 -0.52 0.58 -4.81
CA ILE A 267 -0.68 -0.06 -6.11
C ILE A 267 -0.48 -1.56 -5.90
N TYR A 268 -1.23 -2.36 -6.64
CA TYR A 268 -1.16 -3.82 -6.63
C TYR A 268 -0.53 -4.33 -7.93
N LEU A 269 -0.14 -5.59 -7.96
CA LEU A 269 0.15 -6.25 -9.23
C LEU A 269 -1.15 -6.60 -9.95
N GLU A 270 -1.05 -6.93 -11.23
CA GLU A 270 -2.14 -7.60 -11.92
C GLU A 270 -2.52 -8.87 -11.13
N PRO A 271 -3.82 -9.13 -10.84
CA PRO A 271 -4.23 -10.21 -9.95
C PRO A 271 -3.69 -11.61 -10.27
N PHE A 272 -3.66 -12.03 -11.54
CA PHE A 272 -3.08 -13.33 -11.90
C PHE A 272 -1.57 -13.35 -11.65
N ARG A 273 -0.87 -12.27 -11.99
CA ARG A 273 0.56 -12.15 -11.72
C ARG A 273 0.86 -12.22 -10.22
N GLU A 274 0.06 -11.53 -9.40
CA GLU A 274 0.21 -11.58 -7.96
C GLU A 274 -0.03 -13.01 -7.41
N TYR A 275 -1.05 -13.69 -7.93
CA TYR A 275 -1.33 -15.09 -7.62
C TYR A 275 -0.16 -16.01 -7.95
N GLU A 276 0.41 -15.93 -9.15
CA GLU A 276 1.57 -16.72 -9.55
C GLU A 276 2.74 -16.54 -8.57
N ILE A 277 3.02 -15.30 -8.18
CA ILE A 277 4.11 -14.98 -7.25
C ILE A 277 3.86 -15.63 -5.90
N VAL A 278 2.66 -15.49 -5.34
CA VAL A 278 2.32 -16.09 -4.04
C VAL A 278 2.37 -17.62 -4.11
N MET A 279 1.92 -18.23 -5.20
CA MET A 279 2.00 -19.68 -5.40
C MET A 279 3.45 -20.17 -5.47
N GLU A 280 4.34 -19.46 -6.15
CA GLU A 280 5.76 -19.79 -6.18
C GLU A 280 6.43 -19.56 -4.81
N MET A 281 6.02 -18.55 -4.03
CA MET A 281 6.48 -18.37 -2.64
C MET A 281 6.05 -19.56 -1.75
N ILE A 282 4.82 -20.07 -1.93
CA ILE A 282 4.32 -21.25 -1.22
C ILE A 282 5.09 -22.51 -1.62
N LYS A 283 5.39 -22.66 -2.92
CA LYS A 283 6.19 -23.76 -3.44
C LYS A 283 7.61 -23.74 -2.86
N ASP A 284 8.24 -22.57 -2.77
CA ASP A 284 9.55 -22.41 -2.12
C ASP A 284 9.51 -22.80 -0.64
N HIS A 285 8.44 -22.45 0.08
CA HIS A 285 8.23 -22.91 1.46
C HIS A 285 8.07 -24.43 1.52
N ASN A 286 7.20 -25.01 0.69
CA ASN A 286 6.91 -26.44 0.71
C ASN A 286 8.14 -27.28 0.33
N TYR A 287 8.96 -26.79 -0.61
CA TYR A 287 10.23 -27.42 -0.97
C TYR A 287 11.24 -27.39 0.19
N ARG A 288 11.38 -26.26 0.89
CA ARG A 288 12.21 -26.19 2.10
C ARG A 288 11.67 -27.07 3.22
N SER A 289 10.35 -27.10 3.39
CA SER A 289 9.69 -27.81 4.48
C SER A 289 9.96 -29.31 4.48
N THR A 290 10.16 -29.94 3.31
CA THR A 290 10.57 -31.34 3.23
C THR A 290 11.98 -31.58 3.77
N GLN A 291 12.84 -30.56 3.77
CA GLN A 291 14.21 -30.64 4.29
C GLN A 291 14.27 -30.41 5.80
N ILE A 292 13.44 -29.48 6.30
CA ILE A 292 13.46 -29.05 7.72
C ILE A 292 12.25 -29.54 8.53
N HIS A 293 11.50 -30.52 8.03
CA HIS A 293 10.34 -31.15 8.69
C HIS A 293 9.26 -30.15 9.17
N LEU A 294 9.05 -29.06 8.41
CA LEU A 294 7.91 -28.17 8.62
C LEU A 294 6.66 -28.71 7.91
N GLY A 295 5.48 -28.29 8.40
CA GLY A 295 4.22 -28.55 7.72
C GLY A 295 4.17 -27.89 6.34
N LYS A 296 3.63 -28.63 5.35
CA LYS A 296 3.28 -28.05 4.05
C LYS A 296 2.08 -27.13 4.21
N ILE A 297 2.04 -26.08 3.39
CA ILE A 297 0.93 -25.13 3.33
C ILE A 297 0.29 -25.12 1.95
N GLY A 298 -0.99 -24.76 1.89
CA GLY A 298 -1.75 -24.60 0.67
C GLY A 298 -2.61 -23.34 0.67
N ILE A 299 -3.13 -22.99 -0.50
CA ILE A 299 -4.16 -21.94 -0.63
C ILE A 299 -5.54 -22.56 -0.47
N VAL A 300 -6.38 -21.88 0.31
CA VAL A 300 -7.79 -22.23 0.50
C VAL A 300 -8.71 -21.05 0.30
N ARG A 301 -9.93 -21.31 -0.15
CA ARG A 301 -10.98 -20.28 -0.25
C ARG A 301 -11.62 -20.04 1.11
N LYS A 302 -11.66 -18.77 1.52
CA LYS A 302 -12.33 -18.32 2.75
C LYS A 302 -13.37 -17.26 2.43
N ILE A 303 -14.46 -17.23 3.18
CA ILE A 303 -15.47 -16.17 3.04
C ILE A 303 -14.94 -14.94 3.78
N GLN A 304 -14.66 -13.86 3.03
CA GLN A 304 -14.32 -12.56 3.62
C GLN A 304 -15.52 -11.99 4.37
N TYR A 305 -16.69 -12.01 3.72
CA TYR A 305 -17.96 -11.69 4.35
C TYR A 305 -19.14 -12.32 3.60
N ALA A 306 -20.20 -12.58 4.34
CA ALA A 306 -21.50 -12.93 3.81
C ALA A 306 -22.45 -11.74 3.91
N GLY A 307 -23.33 -11.61 2.93
CA GLY A 307 -24.30 -10.53 2.87
C GLY A 307 -25.56 -10.94 2.13
N ILE A 308 -26.60 -10.12 2.28
CA ILE A 308 -27.81 -10.21 1.48
C ILE A 308 -27.69 -9.17 0.37
N PHE A 309 -27.66 -9.64 -0.87
CA PHE A 309 -27.46 -8.81 -2.06
C PHE A 309 -28.76 -8.67 -2.83
N PHE A 310 -28.89 -7.56 -3.55
CA PHE A 310 -30.11 -7.21 -4.27
C PHE A 310 -29.84 -7.20 -5.77
N ASP A 311 -30.83 -7.60 -6.55
CA ASP A 311 -30.78 -7.38 -7.99
C ASP A 311 -30.92 -5.89 -8.34
N GLN A 312 -30.63 -5.56 -9.60
CA GLN A 312 -30.66 -4.18 -10.06
C GLN A 312 -32.07 -3.56 -10.01
N GLN A 313 -33.13 -4.35 -10.20
CA GLN A 313 -34.51 -3.85 -10.18
C GLN A 313 -34.91 -3.39 -8.77
N VAL A 314 -34.53 -4.17 -7.74
CA VAL A 314 -34.72 -3.80 -6.34
C VAL A 314 -33.91 -2.55 -6.00
N ILE A 315 -32.65 -2.49 -6.42
CA ILE A 315 -31.80 -1.31 -6.21
C ILE A 315 -32.41 -0.06 -6.85
N ASP A 316 -32.86 -0.13 -8.09
CA ASP A 316 -33.45 1.01 -8.79
C ASP A 316 -34.80 1.45 -8.17
N LYS A 317 -35.60 0.48 -7.71
CA LYS A 317 -36.80 0.77 -6.92
C LYS A 317 -36.46 1.50 -5.62
N LEU A 318 -35.46 1.04 -4.89
CA LEU A 318 -35.00 1.70 -3.65
C LEU A 318 -34.47 3.11 -3.94
N LYS A 319 -33.71 3.32 -5.02
CA LYS A 319 -33.20 4.66 -5.39
C LYS A 319 -34.32 5.66 -5.63
N ARG A 320 -35.42 5.22 -6.26
CA ARG A 320 -36.59 6.07 -6.54
C ARG A 320 -37.38 6.41 -5.29
N ILE A 321 -37.51 5.47 -4.36
CA ILE A 321 -38.37 5.63 -3.17
C ILE A 321 -37.60 6.28 -2.01
N TYR A 322 -36.31 5.95 -1.87
CA TYR A 322 -35.43 6.39 -0.78
C TYR A 322 -34.12 6.95 -1.35
N PRO A 323 -34.18 8.05 -2.12
CA PRO A 323 -32.97 8.68 -2.64
C PRO A 323 -32.11 9.23 -1.49
N PRO A 324 -30.78 9.15 -1.58
CA PRO A 324 -29.91 9.85 -0.63
C PRO A 324 -30.13 11.36 -0.73
N PRO A 325 -29.88 12.11 0.37
CA PRO A 325 -30.02 13.56 0.35
C PRO A 325 -29.03 14.21 -0.63
N ASN A 326 -29.39 15.37 -1.18
CA ASN A 326 -28.47 16.17 -1.98
C ASN A 326 -27.35 16.71 -1.07
N VAL A 327 -26.14 16.20 -1.27
CA VAL A 327 -24.91 16.68 -0.62
C VAL A 327 -23.93 17.14 -1.70
N ASN A 328 -22.92 17.92 -1.32
CA ASN A 328 -21.83 18.31 -2.21
C ASN A 328 -20.97 17.09 -2.58
N GLY A 329 -21.41 16.30 -3.56
CA GLY A 329 -20.75 15.09 -4.04
C GLY A 329 -21.68 14.18 -4.83
N GLU A 330 -21.11 13.36 -5.71
CA GLU A 330 -21.84 12.35 -6.48
C GLU A 330 -21.98 11.07 -5.62
N TRP A 331 -23.21 10.61 -5.37
CA TRP A 331 -23.48 9.35 -4.69
C TRP A 331 -23.21 8.16 -5.62
N VAL A 332 -22.45 7.18 -5.13
CA VAL A 332 -22.11 5.93 -5.80
C VAL A 332 -22.84 4.78 -5.10
N PHE A 333 -23.43 3.89 -5.91
CA PHE A 333 -24.16 2.70 -5.46
C PHE A 333 -23.35 1.45 -5.80
N ASP A 334 -22.31 1.17 -5.01
CA ASP A 334 -21.38 0.06 -5.25
C ASP A 334 -21.90 -1.26 -4.65
N GLY A 335 -22.85 -1.88 -5.37
CA GLY A 335 -23.43 -3.18 -5.03
C GLY A 335 -24.05 -3.24 -3.62
N PRO A 336 -25.17 -2.53 -3.39
CA PRO A 336 -25.84 -2.49 -2.09
C PRO A 336 -26.07 -3.87 -1.47
N TYR A 337 -25.83 -3.97 -0.17
CA TYR A 337 -25.98 -5.24 0.56
C TYR A 337 -26.24 -5.00 2.05
N VAL A 338 -26.91 -5.97 2.69
CA VAL A 338 -26.94 -6.09 4.15
C VAL A 338 -25.77 -6.98 4.57
N LEU A 339 -24.92 -6.50 5.47
CA LEU A 339 -23.86 -7.34 6.03
C LEU A 339 -24.47 -8.37 6.99
N ILE A 340 -24.28 -9.66 6.69
CA ILE A 340 -24.63 -10.73 7.64
C ILE A 340 -23.50 -10.85 8.66
N LYS A 341 -22.30 -11.22 8.19
CA LYS A 341 -21.15 -11.48 9.06
C LYS A 341 -19.85 -11.55 8.26
N LYS A 342 -18.74 -11.10 8.86
CA LYS A 342 -17.38 -11.22 8.31
C LYS A 342 -16.73 -12.54 8.75
N ASN A 343 -15.85 -13.11 7.92
CA ASN A 343 -15.02 -14.28 8.25
C ASN A 343 -15.80 -15.52 8.73
N VAL A 344 -16.87 -15.91 8.03
CA VAL A 344 -17.71 -17.08 8.38
C VAL A 344 -17.38 -18.33 7.57
N SER A 345 -17.79 -19.50 8.05
CA SER A 345 -17.76 -20.73 7.25
C SER A 345 -19.07 -20.94 6.46
N ASN A 346 -19.04 -21.81 5.44
CA ASN A 346 -20.26 -22.19 4.73
C ASN A 346 -21.23 -22.96 5.64
N GLU A 347 -20.70 -23.77 6.57
CA GLU A 347 -21.48 -24.54 7.54
C GLU A 347 -22.23 -23.60 8.49
N TRP A 348 -21.56 -22.54 8.95
CA TRP A 348 -22.18 -21.51 9.79
C TRP A 348 -23.32 -20.80 9.06
N LEU A 349 -23.12 -20.43 7.79
CA LEU A 349 -24.18 -19.80 6.99
C LEU A 349 -25.38 -20.72 6.78
N LYS A 350 -25.15 -22.01 6.55
CA LYS A 350 -26.22 -23.00 6.40
C LYS A 350 -27.04 -23.11 7.69
N SER A 351 -26.39 -23.19 8.85
CA SER A 351 -27.08 -23.40 10.12
C SER A 351 -27.80 -22.15 10.66
N HIS A 352 -27.42 -20.95 10.24
CA HIS A 352 -28.01 -19.71 10.77
C HIS A 352 -28.95 -19.00 9.79
N CYS A 353 -28.74 -19.15 8.48
CA CYS A 353 -29.42 -18.35 7.46
C CYS A 353 -29.86 -19.16 6.23
N GLU A 354 -29.96 -20.50 6.29
CA GLU A 354 -30.28 -21.37 5.13
C GLU A 354 -29.22 -21.40 4.01
N GLY A 355 -28.04 -20.83 4.30
CA GLY A 355 -26.90 -20.83 3.40
C GLY A 355 -27.04 -19.91 2.20
N ARG A 356 -26.01 -19.92 1.35
CA ARG A 356 -25.98 -19.12 0.11
C ARG A 356 -27.12 -19.53 -0.83
N GLY A 357 -27.69 -18.56 -1.53
CA GLY A 357 -28.81 -18.76 -2.45
C GLY A 357 -30.20 -18.71 -1.81
N ALA A 358 -30.29 -18.64 -0.47
CA ALA A 358 -31.56 -18.41 0.19
C ALA A 358 -32.04 -16.97 -0.02
N ILE A 359 -33.36 -16.81 -0.17
CA ILE A 359 -34.04 -15.53 -0.37
C ILE A 359 -34.46 -14.99 0.99
N VAL A 360 -34.02 -13.78 1.31
CA VAL A 360 -34.40 -13.08 2.53
C VAL A 360 -35.36 -11.97 2.18
N THR A 361 -36.53 -11.96 2.81
CA THR A 361 -37.53 -10.91 2.68
C THR A 361 -37.45 -9.98 3.88
N MET A 362 -37.41 -8.66 3.64
CA MET A 362 -37.20 -7.67 4.71
C MET A 362 -38.01 -6.39 4.46
N LYS A 363 -38.36 -5.68 5.55
CA LYS A 363 -39.04 -4.39 5.52
C LYS A 363 -38.00 -3.27 5.60
N ILE A 364 -38.11 -2.24 4.76
CA ILE A 364 -37.33 -1.00 4.90
C ILE A 364 -38.03 -0.11 5.94
N THR A 365 -37.32 0.27 7.00
CA THR A 365 -37.92 0.95 8.17
C THR A 365 -37.43 2.37 8.39
N GLY A 366 -36.29 2.74 7.82
CA GLY A 366 -35.68 4.05 8.02
C GLY A 366 -34.37 4.22 7.27
N PHE A 367 -33.68 5.32 7.51
CA PHE A 367 -32.36 5.60 6.96
C PHE A 367 -31.42 6.23 7.99
N GLY A 368 -30.13 6.10 7.73
CA GLY A 368 -29.06 6.69 8.52
C GLY A 368 -28.04 7.34 7.60
N ILE A 369 -27.51 8.48 8.01
CA ILE A 369 -26.44 9.19 7.30
C ILE A 369 -25.26 9.31 8.25
N TYR A 370 -24.06 8.98 7.78
CA TYR A 370 -22.84 9.16 8.55
C TYR A 370 -21.88 10.11 7.84
N GLN A 371 -21.46 11.16 8.54
CA GLN A 371 -20.50 12.18 8.10
C GLN A 371 -20.80 12.79 6.71
N ASN A 372 -22.08 12.84 6.30
CA ASN A 372 -22.51 13.23 4.94
C ASN A 372 -21.78 12.48 3.81
N ARG A 373 -21.31 11.25 4.08
CA ARG A 373 -20.52 10.43 3.14
C ARG A 373 -21.09 9.05 2.92
N ILE A 374 -21.81 8.51 3.90
CA ILE A 374 -22.40 7.16 3.84
C ILE A 374 -23.89 7.29 4.09
N TYR A 375 -24.68 6.62 3.25
CA TYR A 375 -26.13 6.56 3.35
C TYR A 375 -26.58 5.09 3.41
N CYS A 376 -27.33 4.77 4.46
CA CYS A 376 -27.79 3.41 4.76
C CYS A 376 -29.30 3.37 4.91
N LEU A 377 -29.91 2.24 4.56
CA LEU A 377 -31.34 1.98 4.77
C LEU A 377 -31.52 0.92 5.85
N ARG A 378 -32.17 1.25 6.97
CA ARG A 378 -32.43 0.29 8.05
C ARG A 378 -33.48 -0.72 7.61
N VAL A 379 -33.23 -1.99 7.93
CA VAL A 379 -34.12 -3.10 7.60
C VAL A 379 -34.60 -3.84 8.85
N SER A 380 -35.74 -4.51 8.74
CA SER A 380 -36.21 -5.44 9.76
C SER A 380 -36.73 -6.71 9.11
N GLU A 381 -36.86 -7.77 9.90
CA GLU A 381 -37.42 -9.04 9.45
C GLU A 381 -38.88 -8.84 8.97
N TYR A 382 -39.26 -9.61 7.95
CA TYR A 382 -40.64 -9.67 7.47
C TYR A 382 -41.29 -10.97 7.93
N GLU A 383 -42.35 -10.86 8.74
CA GLU A 383 -43.02 -12.02 9.38
C GLU A 383 -43.52 -13.06 8.39
N ASN A 384 -44.01 -12.64 7.21
CA ASN A 384 -44.56 -13.54 6.19
C ASN A 384 -43.54 -13.86 5.08
N SER A 385 -42.27 -14.02 5.45
CA SER A 385 -41.18 -14.28 4.47
C SER A 385 -41.43 -15.53 3.63
N LEU A 386 -42.02 -16.58 4.22
CA LEU A 386 -42.31 -17.83 3.53
C LEU A 386 -43.31 -17.64 2.38
N GLU A 387 -44.38 -16.87 2.61
CA GLU A 387 -45.42 -16.58 1.61
C GLU A 387 -44.89 -15.80 0.41
N LYS A 388 -43.85 -14.98 0.62
CA LYS A 388 -43.21 -14.18 -0.43
C LYS A 388 -42.08 -14.91 -1.13
N THR A 389 -41.59 -16.02 -0.59
CA THR A 389 -40.47 -16.75 -1.18
C THR A 389 -40.93 -17.47 -2.45
N PRO A 390 -40.27 -17.26 -3.60
CA PRO A 390 -40.62 -17.95 -4.84
C PRO A 390 -40.57 -19.48 -4.68
N ILE A 391 -41.49 -20.17 -5.35
CA ILE A 391 -41.55 -21.64 -5.32
C ILE A 391 -40.21 -22.22 -5.79
N GLY A 392 -39.69 -23.19 -5.04
CA GLY A 392 -38.40 -23.83 -5.30
C GLY A 392 -37.18 -23.10 -4.73
N MET A 393 -37.36 -21.93 -4.12
CA MET A 393 -36.29 -21.20 -3.44
C MET A 393 -36.32 -21.44 -1.93
N ARG A 394 -35.14 -21.38 -1.29
CA ARG A 394 -35.03 -21.45 0.18
C ARG A 394 -35.43 -20.12 0.80
N CYS A 395 -36.30 -20.13 1.81
CA CYS A 395 -36.67 -18.96 2.60
C CYS A 395 -35.60 -18.72 3.68
N GLY A 396 -34.70 -17.77 3.43
CA GLY A 396 -33.63 -17.41 4.36
C GLY A 396 -34.08 -16.50 5.48
N LYS A 397 -33.33 -16.52 6.59
CA LYS A 397 -33.53 -15.65 7.76
C LYS A 397 -32.70 -14.38 7.66
N LEU A 398 -33.26 -13.25 8.09
CA LEU A 398 -32.47 -12.02 8.27
C LEU A 398 -31.58 -12.17 9.51
N PHE A 399 -30.27 -12.21 9.29
CA PHE A 399 -29.26 -12.20 10.36
C PHE A 399 -28.24 -11.09 10.10
N SER A 400 -27.81 -10.42 11.16
CA SER A 400 -26.65 -9.55 11.15
C SER A 400 -25.99 -9.53 12.53
N ASP A 401 -24.66 -9.42 12.57
CA ASP A 401 -23.95 -9.08 13.80
C ASP A 401 -24.24 -7.63 14.26
N CYS A 402 -24.80 -6.80 13.38
CA CYS A 402 -25.29 -5.47 13.73
C CYS A 402 -26.71 -5.59 14.33
N PRO A 403 -26.95 -5.08 15.55
CA PRO A 403 -28.28 -5.16 16.19
C PRO A 403 -29.39 -4.49 15.37
N GLU A 404 -29.06 -3.44 14.63
CA GLU A 404 -29.96 -2.79 13.69
C GLU A 404 -29.46 -3.05 12.27
N PRO A 405 -29.88 -4.14 11.61
CA PRO A 405 -29.39 -4.45 10.28
C PRO A 405 -29.78 -3.37 9.28
N PHE A 406 -28.87 -3.08 8.34
CA PHE A 406 -29.09 -2.07 7.32
C PHE A 406 -28.45 -2.46 5.99
N ILE A 407 -28.98 -1.90 4.92
CA ILE A 407 -28.39 -1.92 3.58
C ILE A 407 -27.33 -0.83 3.53
N ASN A 408 -26.08 -1.21 3.28
CA ASN A 408 -25.05 -0.30 2.80
C ASN A 408 -25.48 0.18 1.41
N PHE A 409 -26.08 1.37 1.29
CA PHE A 409 -26.84 1.74 0.11
C PHE A 409 -26.09 2.67 -0.84
N ALA A 410 -25.53 3.76 -0.34
CA ALA A 410 -24.71 4.66 -1.16
C ALA A 410 -23.57 5.29 -0.36
N HIS A 411 -22.48 5.64 -1.05
CA HIS A 411 -21.39 6.43 -0.49
C HIS A 411 -20.96 7.53 -1.46
N VAL A 412 -20.34 8.60 -0.98
CA VAL A 412 -19.84 9.68 -1.83
C VAL A 412 -18.63 9.20 -2.65
N LYS A 413 -18.59 9.53 -3.94
CA LYS A 413 -17.48 9.21 -4.86
C LYS A 413 -16.14 9.70 -4.31
N GLY A 414 -15.10 8.87 -4.43
CA GLY A 414 -13.75 9.19 -3.93
C GLY A 414 -13.55 9.02 -2.43
N THR A 415 -14.52 8.45 -1.71
CA THR A 415 -14.36 8.00 -0.31
C THR A 415 -14.01 6.51 -0.24
N GLU A 416 -13.67 6.00 0.96
CA GLU A 416 -13.31 4.59 1.21
C GLU A 416 -14.50 3.60 1.06
N GLY A 417 -15.68 4.07 0.63
CA GLY A 417 -16.87 3.25 0.48
C GLY A 417 -17.43 2.76 1.82
N PHE A 418 -17.88 1.51 1.85
CA PHE A 418 -18.48 0.89 3.04
C PHE A 418 -17.43 0.21 3.92
N HIS A 419 -16.59 1.00 4.59
CA HIS A 419 -15.59 0.48 5.52
C HIS A 419 -16.13 0.46 6.96
N ASN A 420 -16.17 -0.74 7.59
CA ASN A 420 -16.54 -0.93 9.01
C ASN A 420 -17.86 -0.27 9.42
N THR A 421 -18.82 -0.15 8.50
CA THR A 421 -20.10 0.50 8.76
C THR A 421 -20.88 -0.20 9.87
N GLU A 422 -20.67 -1.50 10.07
CA GLU A 422 -21.30 -2.26 11.15
C GLU A 422 -20.90 -1.81 12.56
N ARG A 423 -19.86 -0.98 12.68
CA ARG A 423 -19.39 -0.40 13.95
C ARG A 423 -19.89 1.03 14.17
N ILE A 424 -20.62 1.59 13.21
CA ILE A 424 -21.15 2.95 13.28
C ILE A 424 -22.48 2.91 14.04
N ASN A 425 -22.63 3.79 15.02
CA ASN A 425 -23.93 4.06 15.62
C ASN A 425 -24.63 5.15 14.81
N PHE A 426 -25.72 4.79 14.11
CA PHE A 426 -26.47 5.73 13.28
C PHE A 426 -27.63 6.34 14.06
N ASP A 427 -27.86 7.63 13.86
CA ASP A 427 -29.10 8.28 14.26
C ASP A 427 -30.20 7.95 13.24
N TRP A 428 -30.93 6.86 13.48
CA TRP A 428 -31.92 6.35 12.53
C TRP A 428 -33.17 7.23 12.44
N ILE A 429 -33.48 7.67 11.23
CA ILE A 429 -34.71 8.38 10.91
C ILE A 429 -35.70 7.38 10.32
N LYS A 430 -36.90 7.27 10.91
CA LYS A 430 -37.94 6.33 10.45
C LYS A 430 -38.58 6.82 9.15
N TYR A 431 -38.98 5.86 8.31
CA TYR A 431 -39.85 6.13 7.16
C TYR A 431 -41.32 5.87 7.52
N ASP A 432 -42.19 6.78 7.08
CA ASP A 432 -43.65 6.60 7.18
C ASP A 432 -44.13 5.51 6.22
N LYS A 433 -43.62 5.53 4.98
CA LYS A 433 -43.90 4.50 3.97
C LYS A 433 -42.83 3.44 4.00
N GLN A 434 -43.17 2.28 4.56
CA GLN A 434 -42.32 1.10 4.58
C GLN A 434 -42.67 0.19 3.39
N ILE A 435 -41.65 -0.34 2.71
CA ILE A 435 -41.83 -1.34 1.66
C ILE A 435 -41.10 -2.62 2.00
N VAL A 436 -41.57 -3.72 1.39
CA VAL A 436 -40.94 -5.02 1.47
C VAL A 436 -40.05 -5.22 0.25
N VAL A 437 -38.83 -5.71 0.47
CA VAL A 437 -37.88 -6.08 -0.58
C VAL A 437 -37.31 -7.47 -0.32
N GLN A 438 -36.75 -8.06 -1.38
CA GLN A 438 -36.12 -9.36 -1.33
C GLN A 438 -34.67 -9.25 -1.77
N GLY A 439 -33.80 -10.00 -1.12
CA GLY A 439 -32.42 -10.18 -1.54
C GLY A 439 -31.99 -11.63 -1.39
N ILE A 440 -30.81 -11.94 -1.90
CA ILE A 440 -30.23 -13.28 -1.91
C ILE A 440 -28.98 -13.33 -1.03
N ILE A 441 -28.85 -14.37 -0.22
CA ILE A 441 -27.64 -14.60 0.56
C ILE A 441 -26.50 -15.00 -0.39
N ALA A 442 -25.45 -14.21 -0.42
CA ALA A 442 -24.22 -14.54 -1.11
C ALA A 442 -23.00 -14.21 -0.23
N ALA A 443 -21.82 -14.57 -0.71
CA ALA A 443 -20.58 -14.38 0.01
C ALA A 443 -19.49 -13.87 -0.91
N LYS A 444 -18.68 -12.94 -0.42
CA LYS A 444 -17.40 -12.57 -1.04
C LYS A 444 -16.32 -13.50 -0.53
N TYR A 445 -15.57 -14.09 -1.45
CA TYR A 445 -14.47 -15.00 -1.16
C TYR A 445 -13.12 -14.31 -1.34
N ILE A 446 -12.15 -14.78 -0.56
CA ILE A 446 -10.72 -14.45 -0.64
C ILE A 446 -9.91 -15.73 -0.50
N LEU A 447 -8.62 -15.65 -0.80
CA LEU A 447 -7.66 -16.75 -0.69
C LEU A 447 -6.87 -16.61 0.62
N GLY A 448 -6.90 -17.64 1.45
CA GLY A 448 -6.12 -17.74 2.68
C GLY A 448 -5.11 -18.88 2.63
N LEU A 449 -4.34 -19.03 3.70
CA LEU A 449 -3.50 -20.21 3.92
C LEU A 449 -4.21 -21.23 4.81
N GLU A 450 -3.88 -22.50 4.56
CA GLU A 450 -4.07 -23.66 5.45
C GLU A 450 -2.76 -24.45 5.56
#